data_AF-A0A6I1ZTD8-F1
#
_entry.id   AF-A0A6I1ZTD8-F1
#
_cell.length_a   1.000
_cell.length_b   1.000
_cell.length_c   1.000
_cell.angle_alpha   90.00
_cell.angle_beta   90.00
_cell.angle_gamma   90.00
#
_symmetry.space_group_name_H-M   'P 1'
#
loop_
_entity.id
_entity.type
_entity.pdbx_description
1 polymer ?
#
loop_
_entity_poly.entity_id
_entity_poly.type
_entity_poly.pdbx_seq_one_letter_code
_entity_poly.pdbx_strand_id
1 'polypeptide(L)'
;AGASLYVLGWGYVYRHDRHVRVDIFYARWSPRTKALIDVIGSLIWLLPWLALLAFISGKWAWESYATAEWWTLTYWRPPLWPMRTTIFVGVLLLALQSLAQLFRSFHVLVRNRAYD
;
A
#
# COMPACT_ATOMS: atom_id res chain seq x y z
N ALA A 1 12.07 -11.22 8.55
CA ALA A 1 12.65 -9.87 8.76
C ALA A 1 12.46 -8.96 7.55
N GLY A 2 12.94 -9.33 6.35
CA GLY A 2 12.85 -8.48 5.16
C GLY A 2 11.43 -8.01 4.80
N ALA A 3 10.45 -8.92 4.76
CA ALA A 3 9.06 -8.58 4.42
C ALA A 3 8.46 -7.47 5.31
N SER A 4 8.69 -7.55 6.63
CA SER A 4 8.25 -6.53 7.59
C SER A 4 8.83 -5.14 7.28
N LEU A 5 10.12 -5.08 6.93
CA LEU A 5 10.79 -3.82 6.57
C LEU A 5 10.17 -3.20 5.31
N TYR A 6 9.95 -4.02 4.27
CA TYR A 6 9.38 -3.55 3.01
C TYR A 6 7.96 -3.02 3.18
N VAL A 7 7.10 -3.79 3.87
CA VAL A 7 5.68 -3.48 4.00
C VAL A 7 5.45 -2.23 4.85
N LEU A 8 6.27 -1.99 5.87
CA LEU A 8 6.25 -0.73 6.63
C LEU A 8 6.77 0.46 5.80
N GLY A 9 7.75 0.23 4.91
CA GLY A 9 8.30 1.27 4.04
C GLY A 9 7.40 1.66 2.87
N TRP A 10 6.47 0.80 2.44
CA TRP A 10 5.65 1.05 1.25
C TRP A 10 4.85 2.36 1.29
N GLY A 11 4.14 2.63 2.39
CA GLY A 11 3.40 3.89 2.53
C GLY A 11 4.31 5.12 2.45
N TYR A 12 5.51 5.04 3.05
CA TYR A 12 6.50 6.12 3.00
C TYR A 12 7.03 6.35 1.58
N VAL A 13 7.40 5.28 0.89
CA VAL A 13 7.91 5.35 -0.49
C VAL A 13 6.84 5.87 -1.44
N TYR A 14 5.59 5.43 -1.28
CA TYR A 14 4.48 5.89 -2.10
C TYR A 14 4.16 7.37 -1.84
N ARG A 15 4.23 7.85 -0.59
CA ARG A 15 4.10 9.28 -0.27
C ARG A 15 5.10 10.17 -0.98
N HIS A 16 6.33 9.70 -1.16
CA HIS A 16 7.41 10.47 -1.80
C HIS A 16 7.52 10.19 -3.31
N ASP A 17 6.60 9.41 -3.88
CA ASP A 17 6.63 8.97 -5.28
C ASP A 17 7.99 8.35 -5.67
N ARG A 18 8.61 7.60 -4.73
CA ARG A 18 9.92 6.93 -4.92
C ARG A 18 9.78 5.44 -5.21
N HIS A 19 8.57 4.99 -5.53
CA HIS A 19 8.34 3.61 -5.93
C HIS A 19 8.77 3.42 -7.38
N VAL A 20 9.15 2.19 -7.74
CA VAL A 20 9.53 1.89 -9.12
C VAL A 20 8.28 1.97 -9.98
N ARG A 21 8.28 2.93 -10.90
CA ARG A 21 7.22 3.16 -11.88
C ARG A 21 7.78 3.08 -13.29
N VAL A 22 6.96 2.58 -14.21
CA VAL A 22 7.31 2.52 -15.64
C VAL A 22 6.50 3.58 -16.36
N ASP A 23 7.07 4.77 -16.52
CA ASP A 23 6.35 5.99 -16.95
C ASP A 23 6.67 6.44 -18.38
N ILE A 24 6.72 5.52 -19.35
CA ILE A 24 7.11 5.85 -20.74
C ILE A 24 6.18 6.91 -21.36
N PHE A 25 4.86 6.72 -21.22
CA PHE A 25 3.85 7.64 -21.75
C PHE A 25 3.41 8.68 -20.73
N TYR A 26 3.34 8.27 -19.46
CA TYR A 26 2.88 9.12 -18.36
C TYR A 26 3.71 10.40 -18.27
N ALA A 27 5.03 10.34 -18.43
CA ALA A 27 5.91 11.49 -18.32
C ALA A 27 5.52 12.65 -19.26
N ARG A 28 5.03 12.35 -20.47
CA ARG A 28 4.71 13.32 -21.53
C ARG A 28 3.32 13.94 -21.42
N TRP A 29 2.47 13.42 -20.54
CA TRP A 29 1.09 13.89 -20.42
C TRP A 29 0.93 15.15 -19.57
N SER A 30 -0.13 15.90 -19.87
CA SER A 30 -0.49 17.11 -19.12
C SER A 30 -0.81 16.78 -17.65
N PRO A 31 -0.63 17.75 -16.72
CA PRO A 31 -0.94 17.54 -15.30
C PRO A 31 -2.38 17.03 -15.04
N ARG A 32 -3.36 17.49 -15.83
CA ARG A 32 -4.75 17.03 -15.73
C ARG A 32 -4.92 15.57 -16.15
N THR A 33 -4.28 15.17 -17.26
CA THR A 33 -4.35 13.79 -17.76
C THR A 33 -3.68 12.83 -16.77
N LYS A 34 -2.55 13.24 -16.19
CA LYS A 34 -1.88 12.49 -15.11
C LYS A 34 -2.81 12.29 -13.91
N ALA A 35 -3.38 13.38 -13.40
CA ALA A 35 -4.30 13.33 -12.27
C ALA A 35 -5.54 12.47 -12.55
N LEU A 36 -6.10 12.53 -13.76
CA LEU A 36 -7.24 11.69 -14.16
C LEU A 36 -6.88 10.20 -14.08
N ILE A 37 -5.73 9.83 -14.62
CA ILE A 37 -5.28 8.44 -14.68
C ILE A 37 -4.91 7.93 -13.28
N ASP A 38 -4.29 8.77 -12.45
CA ASP A 38 -4.01 8.43 -11.06
C ASP A 38 -5.30 8.20 -10.26
N VAL A 39 -6.33 9.02 -10.47
CA VAL A 39 -7.65 8.84 -9.82
C VAL A 39 -8.31 7.54 -10.28
N ILE A 40 -8.40 7.32 -11.59
CA ILE A 40 -9.04 6.12 -12.16
C ILE A 40 -8.28 4.86 -11.75
N GLY A 41 -6.95 4.87 -11.89
CA GLY A 41 -6.09 3.76 -11.50
C GLY A 41 -6.17 3.47 -10.00
N SER A 42 -6.22 4.52 -9.18
CA SER A 42 -6.36 4.34 -7.73
C SER A 42 -7.71 3.73 -7.36
N LEU A 43 -8.80 4.18 -7.99
CA LEU A 43 -10.15 3.72 -7.64
C LEU A 43 -10.46 2.31 -8.16
N ILE A 44 -10.02 1.98 -9.38
CA ILE A 44 -10.36 0.71 -10.04
C ILE A 44 -9.36 -0.39 -9.70
N TRP A 45 -8.08 -0.06 -9.54
CA TRP A 45 -7.03 -1.05 -9.35
C TRP A 45 -6.45 -1.02 -7.93
N LEU A 46 -5.93 0.12 -7.49
CA LEU A 46 -5.16 0.18 -6.25
C LEU A 46 -6.01 -0.08 -5.01
N LEU A 47 -7.13 0.64 -4.85
CA LEU A 47 -7.97 0.54 -3.65
C LEU A 47 -8.66 -0.82 -3.52
N PRO A 48 -9.26 -1.41 -4.58
CA PRO A 48 -9.83 -2.75 -4.48
C PRO A 48 -8.77 -3.80 -4.13
N TRP A 49 -7.56 -3.67 -4.71
CA TRP A 49 -6.46 -4.57 -4.40
C TRP A 49 -5.97 -4.41 -2.95
N LEU A 50 -5.83 -3.18 -2.47
CA LEU A 50 -5.46 -2.91 -1.07
C LEU A 50 -6.53 -3.38 -0.08
N ALA A 51 -7.82 -3.26 -0.42
CA ALA A 51 -8.90 -3.79 0.39
C ALA A 51 -8.83 -5.31 0.51
N LEU A 52 -8.58 -6.02 -0.61
CA LEU A 52 -8.38 -7.46 -0.61
C LEU A 52 -7.15 -7.86 0.21
N LEU A 53 -6.02 -7.17 0.03
CA LEU A 53 -4.79 -7.42 0.80
C LEU A 53 -5.00 -7.19 2.29
N ALA A 54 -5.70 -6.11 2.67
CA ALA A 54 -6.02 -5.82 4.08
C ALA A 54 -6.90 -6.92 4.68
N PHE A 55 -7.91 -7.39 3.94
CA PHE A 55 -8.77 -8.49 4.38
C PHE A 55 -7.99 -9.80 4.58
N ILE A 56 -7.20 -10.22 3.59
CA ILE A 56 -6.42 -11.46 3.65
C ILE A 56 -5.37 -11.37 4.76
N SER A 57 -4.59 -10.29 4.83
CA SER A 57 -3.55 -10.13 5.84
C SER A 57 -4.11 -9.98 7.25
N GLY A 58 -5.27 -9.35 7.41
CA GLY A 58 -5.98 -9.27 8.69
C GLY A 58 -6.45 -10.64 9.17
N LYS A 59 -7.08 -11.43 8.29
CA LYS A 59 -7.45 -12.83 8.60
C LYS A 59 -6.23 -13.66 8.98
N TRP A 60 -5.15 -13.53 8.22
CA TRP A 60 -3.91 -14.28 8.45
C TRP A 60 -3.20 -13.92 9.75
N ALA A 61 -3.25 -12.63 10.14
CA ALA A 61 -2.78 -12.16 11.43
C ALA A 61 -3.63 -12.73 12.56
N TRP A 62 -4.95 -12.69 12.44
CA TRP A 62 -5.88 -13.22 13.44
C TRP A 62 -5.70 -14.74 13.66
N GLU A 63 -5.63 -15.51 12.58
CA GLU A 63 -5.42 -16.97 12.65
C GLU A 63 -4.10 -17.31 13.35
N SER A 64 -3.03 -16.55 13.08
CA SER A 64 -1.73 -16.76 13.72
C SER A 64 -1.76 -16.52 15.23
N TYR A 65 -2.55 -15.56 15.70
CA TYR A 65 -2.80 -15.36 17.12
C TYR A 65 -3.63 -16.50 17.71
N ALA A 66 -4.74 -16.86 17.06
CA ALA A 66 -5.67 -17.87 17.55
C ALA A 66 -5.04 -19.27 17.65
N THR A 67 -4.14 -19.60 16.72
CA THR A 67 -3.47 -20.92 16.66
C THR A 67 -2.11 -20.95 17.35
N ALA A 68 -1.65 -19.82 17.90
CA ALA A 68 -0.30 -19.67 18.46
C ALA A 68 0.77 -20.24 17.52
N GLU A 69 0.76 -19.79 16.26
CA GLU A 69 1.58 -20.41 15.21
C GLU A 69 3.08 -20.12 15.39
N TRP A 70 3.91 -21.16 15.22
CA TRP A 70 5.36 -21.14 15.39
C TRP A 70 6.09 -21.38 14.07
N TRP A 71 7.25 -20.76 13.93
CA TRP A 71 8.08 -20.93 12.73
C TRP A 71 8.58 -22.36 12.62
N THR A 72 8.26 -23.03 11.51
CA THR A 72 8.62 -24.44 11.29
C THR A 72 9.96 -24.61 10.58
N LEU A 73 10.46 -23.57 9.91
CA LEU A 73 11.66 -23.60 9.07
C LEU A 73 12.97 -23.28 9.82
N THR A 74 12.93 -22.96 11.11
CA THR A 74 14.12 -22.56 11.87
C THR A 74 14.11 -23.21 13.25
N TYR A 75 15.27 -23.65 13.73
CA TYR A 75 15.42 -24.30 15.03
C TYR A 75 14.97 -23.42 16.21
N TRP A 76 15.17 -22.10 16.09
CA TRP A 76 14.73 -21.09 17.07
C TRP A 76 13.19 -21.00 17.23
N ARG A 77 12.42 -21.44 16.23
CA ARG A 77 10.94 -21.45 16.20
C ARG A 77 10.28 -20.22 16.86
N PRO A 78 10.57 -18.98 16.42
CA PRO A 78 9.91 -17.81 16.99
C PRO A 78 8.40 -17.83 16.71
N PRO A 79 7.59 -17.08 17.46
CA PRO A 79 6.16 -16.94 17.16
C PRO A 79 5.96 -16.15 15.86
N LEU A 80 4.99 -16.53 15.01
CA LEU A 80 4.73 -15.87 13.72
C LEU A 80 3.88 -14.61 13.82
N TRP A 81 3.03 -14.54 14.85
CA TRP A 81 2.06 -13.47 14.99
C TRP A 81 2.66 -12.04 14.87
N PRO A 82 3.87 -11.73 15.37
CA PRO A 82 4.43 -10.37 15.25
C PRO A 82 4.74 -10.01 13.79
N MET A 83 5.17 -10.99 12.98
CA MET A 83 5.46 -10.73 11.58
C MET A 83 4.17 -10.46 10.80
N ARG A 84 3.15 -11.31 10.97
CA ARG A 84 1.90 -11.21 10.20
C ARG A 84 1.09 -9.96 10.56
N THR A 85 1.11 -9.58 11.84
CA THR A 85 0.56 -8.28 12.26
C THR A 85 1.29 -7.11 11.64
N THR A 86 2.62 -7.13 11.60
CA THR A 86 3.40 -6.06 10.96
C THR A 86 3.04 -5.93 9.48
N ILE A 87 2.81 -7.04 8.78
CA ILE A 87 2.35 -7.03 7.38
C ILE A 87 0.97 -6.36 7.29
N PHE A 88 0.01 -6.77 8.11
CA PHE A 88 -1.32 -6.16 8.13
C PHE A 88 -1.25 -4.64 8.41
N VAL A 89 -0.46 -4.22 9.40
CA VAL A 89 -0.26 -2.81 9.75
C VAL A 89 0.34 -2.02 8.59
N GLY A 90 1.38 -2.53 7.92
CA GLY A 90 1.97 -1.80 6.79
C GLY A 90 1.04 -1.72 5.57
N VAL A 91 0.21 -2.74 5.32
CA VAL A 91 -0.85 -2.68 4.30
C VAL A 91 -1.89 -1.61 4.65
N LEU A 92 -2.30 -1.50 5.91
CA LEU A 92 -3.21 -0.44 6.36
C LEU A 92 -2.59 0.96 6.19
N LEU A 93 -1.31 1.13 6.52
CA LEU A 93 -0.60 2.39 6.31
C LEU A 93 -0.53 2.77 4.82
N LEU A 94 -0.28 1.79 3.95
CA LEU A 94 -0.30 2.00 2.50
C LEU A 94 -1.70 2.37 2.01
N ALA A 95 -2.75 1.72 2.52
CA ALA A 95 -4.13 2.04 2.20
C ALA A 95 -4.49 3.48 2.60
N LEU A 96 -4.14 3.90 3.83
CA LEU A 96 -4.33 5.28 4.28
C LEU A 96 -3.60 6.28 3.38
N GLN A 97 -2.34 5.99 3.03
CA GLN A 97 -1.59 6.85 2.14
C GLN A 97 -2.19 6.89 0.72
N SER A 98 -2.68 5.77 0.19
CA SER A 98 -3.34 5.74 -1.13
C SER A 98 -4.62 6.58 -1.17
N LEU A 99 -5.40 6.59 -0.09
CA LEU A 99 -6.57 7.46 0.05
C LEU A 99 -6.15 8.93 0.06
N ALA A 100 -5.10 9.28 0.80
CA ALA A 100 -4.57 10.64 0.81
C ALA A 100 -4.08 11.09 -0.58
N GLN A 101 -3.47 10.19 -1.36
CA GLN A 101 -3.03 10.48 -2.72
C GLN A 101 -4.22 10.63 -3.67
N LEU A 102 -5.24 9.77 -3.55
CA LEU A 102 -6.47 9.87 -4.33
C LEU A 102 -7.13 11.25 -4.17
N PHE A 103 -7.25 11.74 -2.94
CA PHE A 103 -7.82 13.06 -2.68
C PHE A 103 -6.98 14.19 -3.28
N ARG A 104 -5.65 14.10 -3.24
CA ARG A 104 -4.76 15.08 -3.88
C ARG A 104 -4.92 15.07 -5.39
N SER A 105 -4.89 13.90 -6.02
CA SER A 105 -5.08 13.78 -7.47
C SER A 105 -6.46 14.27 -7.90
N PHE A 106 -7.50 13.98 -7.11
CA PHE A 106 -8.84 14.50 -7.36
C PHE A 106 -8.90 16.03 -7.25
N HIS A 107 -8.22 16.62 -6.25
CA HIS A 107 -8.12 18.08 -6.12
C HIS A 107 -7.44 18.73 -7.33
N VAL A 108 -6.32 18.16 -7.79
CA VAL A 108 -5.60 18.63 -8.99
C VAL A 108 -6.50 18.54 -10.22
N LEU A 109 -7.27 17.47 -10.36
CA LEU A 109 -8.19 17.27 -11.48
C LEU A 109 -9.28 18.36 -11.52
N VAL A 110 -9.86 18.71 -10.37
CA VAL A 110 -10.94 19.71 -10.28
C VAL A 110 -10.41 21.14 -10.37
N ARG A 111 -9.34 21.48 -9.64
CA ARG A 111 -8.85 22.86 -9.53
C ARG A 111 -7.75 23.23 -10.52
N ASN A 112 -7.18 22.25 -11.24
CA ASN A 112 -6.05 22.44 -12.15
C ASN A 112 -4.86 23.21 -11.52
N ARG A 113 -4.65 23.02 -10.23
CA ARG A 113 -3.51 23.54 -9.47
C ARG A 113 -2.87 22.39 -8.73
N ALA A 114 -1.55 22.42 -8.61
CA ALA A 114 -0.83 21.49 -7.76
C ALA A 114 -1.30 21.65 -6.30
N TYR A 115 -1.41 20.54 -5.59
CA TYR A 115 -1.68 20.54 -4.15
C TYR A 115 -0.34 20.79 -3.45
N ASP A 116 -0.23 21.90 -2.72
CA ASP A 116 0.97 22.28 -1.96
C ASP A 116 1.21 21.33 -0.76
#